data_AF-A0A6J4R309-F1
#
_entry.id   AF-A0A6J4R309-F1
#
_cell.length_a   1.000
_cell.length_b   1.000
_cell.length_c   1.000
_cell.angle_alpha   90.00
_cell.angle_beta   90.00
_cell.angle_gamma   90.00
#
_symmetry.space_group_name_H-M   'P 1'
#
loop_
_entity.id
_entity.type
_entity.pdbx_description
1 polymer ?
#
loop_
_entity_poly.entity_id
_entity_poly.type
_entity_poly.pdbx_seq_one_letter_code
_entity_poly.pdbx_strand_id
1 'polypeptide(L)'
;MAGLPVAGAGVLGVGYARGVEPGWVERAEVSFAGLHPAFDGYRVVQISDVHADGWMTPQRFSDAVWPVNAERPDLAVFTGDLVTSDGFSRTFRWRGSRRGSSGRCGR
;
A
#
# COMPACT_ATOMS: atom_id res chain seq x y z
N MET A 1 19.30 -13.85 -39.16
CA MET A 1 19.56 -12.98 -38.00
C MET A 1 18.29 -12.19 -37.66
N ALA A 2 17.25 -12.80 -37.07
CA ALA A 2 15.97 -12.10 -36.81
C ALA A 2 15.17 -12.70 -35.64
N GLY A 3 15.85 -13.06 -34.54
CA GLY A 3 15.23 -13.61 -33.33
C GLY A 3 15.40 -12.77 -32.06
N LEU A 4 16.07 -11.61 -32.14
CA LEU A 4 16.47 -10.81 -30.99
C LEU A 4 15.48 -9.72 -30.48
N PRO A 5 14.54 -9.16 -31.28
CA PRO A 5 13.76 -8.03 -30.75
C PRO A 5 12.74 -8.45 -29.68
N VAL A 6 12.23 -9.68 -29.72
CA VAL A 6 11.21 -10.17 -28.77
C VAL A 6 11.80 -10.46 -27.39
N ALA A 7 13.02 -11.03 -27.33
CA ALA A 7 13.69 -11.30 -26.06
C ALA A 7 14.11 -10.00 -25.34
N GLY A 8 14.61 -9.00 -26.09
CA GLY A 8 14.96 -7.69 -25.53
C GLY A 8 13.74 -6.94 -24.98
N ALA A 9 12.63 -6.93 -25.72
CA ALA A 9 11.38 -6.32 -25.26
C ALA A 9 10.81 -7.01 -24.01
N GLY A 10 10.89 -8.35 -23.94
CA GLY A 10 10.45 -9.10 -22.76
C GLY A 10 11.24 -8.78 -21.49
N VAL A 11 12.57 -8.70 -21.59
CA VAL A 11 13.44 -8.34 -20.43
C VAL A 11 13.18 -6.92 -19.97
N LEU A 12 13.06 -5.96 -20.90
CA LEU A 12 12.74 -4.57 -20.56
C LEU A 12 11.35 -4.44 -19.92
N GLY A 13 10.36 -5.15 -20.45
CA GLY A 13 9.00 -5.17 -19.90
C GLY A 13 8.95 -5.72 -18.47
N VAL A 14 9.64 -6.83 -18.20
CA VAL A 14 9.73 -7.40 -16.85
C VAL A 14 10.48 -6.45 -15.90
N GLY A 15 11.55 -5.80 -16.36
CA GLY A 15 12.29 -4.80 -15.59
C GLY A 15 11.42 -3.61 -15.20
N TYR A 16 10.63 -3.09 -16.14
CA TYR A 16 9.69 -1.99 -15.89
C TYR A 16 8.60 -2.39 -14.89
N ALA A 17 7.90 -3.51 -15.14
CA ALA A 17 6.79 -3.97 -14.31
C ALA A 17 7.24 -4.29 -12.87
N ARG A 18 8.49 -4.72 -12.66
CA ARG A 18 9.00 -5.07 -11.32
C ARG A 18 9.77 -3.96 -10.61
N GLY A 19 10.34 -3.01 -11.35
CA GLY A 19 11.24 -2.00 -10.81
C GLY A 19 10.69 -0.57 -10.82
N VAL A 20 9.76 -0.26 -11.73
CA VAL A 20 9.23 1.11 -11.91
C VAL A 20 7.78 1.18 -11.44
N GLU A 21 6.92 0.33 -11.99
CA GLU A 21 5.48 0.34 -11.73
C GLU A 21 5.13 0.31 -10.22
N PRO A 22 5.78 -0.50 -9.35
CA PRO A 22 5.40 -0.55 -7.93
C PRO A 22 5.65 0.75 -7.16
N GLY A 23 6.51 1.64 -7.65
CA GLY A 23 6.82 2.93 -7.03
C GLY A 23 6.15 4.12 -7.71
N TRP A 24 5.31 3.87 -8.72
CA TRP A 24 4.66 4.91 -9.50
C TRP A 24 3.46 5.49 -8.75
N VAL A 25 3.48 6.81 -8.50
CA VAL A 25 2.39 7.52 -7.82
C VAL A 25 1.63 8.38 -8.82
N GLU A 26 0.37 8.04 -9.04
CA GLU A 26 -0.57 8.84 -9.83
C GLU A 26 -1.14 9.99 -8.99
N ARG A 27 -1.18 11.19 -9.57
CA ARG A 27 -1.70 12.39 -8.92
C ARG A 27 -2.81 12.99 -9.77
N ALA A 28 -3.97 13.18 -9.16
CA ALA A 28 -5.10 13.85 -9.78
C ALA A 28 -5.60 14.96 -8.85
N GLU A 29 -5.80 16.14 -9.41
CA GLU A 29 -6.45 17.25 -8.72
C GLU A 29 -7.94 17.24 -9.07
N VAL A 30 -8.80 17.25 -8.05
CA VAL A 30 -10.25 17.20 -8.22
C VAL A 30 -10.86 18.40 -7.51
N SER A 31 -11.68 19.16 -8.23
CA SER A 31 -12.38 20.33 -7.73
C SER A 31 -13.89 20.10 -7.68
N PHE A 32 -14.53 20.57 -6.62
CA PHE A 32 -15.97 20.43 -6.41
C PHE A 32 -16.60 21.79 -6.12
N ALA A 33 -17.72 22.09 -6.78
CA ALA A 33 -18.49 23.29 -6.47
C ALA A 33 -19.11 23.18 -5.08
N GLY A 34 -18.89 24.19 -4.23
CA GLY A 34 -19.44 24.23 -2.87
C GLY A 34 -18.65 23.42 -1.83
N LEU A 35 -17.45 22.95 -2.16
CA LEU A 35 -16.56 22.35 -1.17
C LEU A 35 -16.16 23.39 -0.11
N HIS A 36 -16.21 22.99 1.16
CA HIS A 36 -15.85 23.88 2.26
C HIS A 36 -14.37 24.30 2.14
N PRO A 37 -14.00 25.58 2.33
CA PRO A 37 -12.62 26.06 2.15
C PRO A 37 -11.55 25.33 2.97
N ALA A 38 -11.95 24.67 4.06
CA ALA A 38 -11.07 23.82 4.86
C ALA A 38 -10.49 22.61 4.10
N PHE A 39 -11.08 22.23 2.96
CA PHE A 39 -10.58 21.16 2.10
C PHE A 39 -9.78 21.66 0.90
N ASP A 40 -9.52 22.98 0.81
CA ASP A 40 -8.64 23.50 -0.23
C ASP A 40 -7.21 22.99 -0.02
N GLY A 41 -6.65 22.35 -1.06
CA GLY A 41 -5.37 21.66 -0.97
C GLY A 41 -5.38 20.38 -0.11
N TYR A 42 -6.55 19.85 0.27
CA TYR A 42 -6.66 18.62 1.05
C TYR A 42 -6.21 17.40 0.23
N ARG A 43 -5.29 16.61 0.79
CA ARG A 43 -4.63 15.51 0.07
C ARG A 43 -5.13 14.17 0.59
N VAL A 44 -5.77 13.42 -0.29
CA VAL A 44 -6.17 12.03 -0.04
C VAL A 44 -5.26 11.11 -0.84
N VAL A 45 -4.66 10.12 -0.18
CA VAL A 45 -4.01 9.00 -0.86
C VAL A 45 -4.88 7.77 -0.75
N GLN A 46 -5.09 7.10 -1.88
CA GLN A 46 -5.77 5.83 -1.97
C GLN A 46 -4.78 4.71 -2.30
N ILE A 47 -4.83 3.62 -1.54
CA ILE A 47 -4.10 2.38 -1.82
C ILE A 47 -5.13 1.27 -2.01
N SER A 48 -4.99 0.45 -3.04
CA SER A 48 -5.86 -0.74 -3.26
C SER A 48 -5.02 -1.99 -3.47
N ASP A 49 -5.68 -3.15 -3.37
CA ASP A 49 -5.17 -4.45 -3.83
C ASP A 49 -3.79 -4.80 -3.28
N VAL A 50 -3.60 -4.51 -1.98
CA VAL A 50 -2.36 -4.84 -1.28
C VAL A 50 -2.14 -6.36 -1.27
N HIS A 51 -3.21 -7.15 -1.27
CA HIS A 51 -3.19 -8.61 -1.24
C HIS A 51 -2.22 -9.12 -0.17
N ALA A 52 -2.52 -8.86 1.11
CA ALA A 52 -1.65 -9.27 2.22
C ALA A 52 -1.63 -10.80 2.40
N ASP A 53 -0.92 -11.49 1.50
CA ASP A 53 -0.70 -12.92 1.44
C ASP A 53 0.80 -13.25 1.47
N GLY A 54 1.20 -14.45 1.06
CA GLY A 54 2.60 -14.86 1.03
C GLY A 54 3.48 -14.09 0.05
N TRP A 55 2.91 -13.43 -0.95
CA TRP A 55 3.63 -12.64 -1.94
C TRP A 55 3.83 -11.18 -1.47
N MET A 56 2.87 -10.60 -0.77
CA MET A 56 3.00 -9.27 -0.17
C MET A 56 3.73 -9.32 1.18
N THR A 57 5.06 -9.26 1.13
CA THR A 57 5.91 -9.21 2.34
C THR A 57 5.85 -7.85 3.04
N PRO A 58 6.12 -7.77 4.36
CA PRO A 58 6.22 -6.50 5.08
C PRO A 58 7.20 -5.49 4.46
N GLN A 59 8.28 -5.98 3.86
CA GLN A 59 9.28 -5.15 3.17
C GLN A 59 8.69 -4.49 1.93
N ARG A 60 8.06 -5.27 1.04
CA ARG A 60 7.38 -4.75 -0.15
C ARG A 60 6.28 -3.74 0.20
N PHE A 61 5.53 -4.02 1.26
CA PHE A 61 4.53 -3.07 1.76
C PHE A 61 5.19 -1.78 2.25
N SER A 62 6.30 -1.86 2.99
CA SER A 62 7.07 -0.69 3.43
C SER A 62 7.61 0.11 2.24
N ASP A 63 8.11 -0.56 1.20
CA ASP A 63 8.62 0.08 0.00
C ASP A 63 7.52 0.84 -0.76
N ALA A 64 6.29 0.30 -0.79
CA ALA A 64 5.13 0.96 -1.37
C ALA A 64 4.60 2.13 -0.50
N VAL A 65 4.71 2.03 0.83
CA VAL A 65 4.27 3.08 1.76
C VAL A 65 5.22 4.27 1.79
N TRP A 66 6.52 4.08 1.49
CA TRP A 66 7.49 5.18 1.45
C TRP A 66 7.11 6.33 0.50
N PRO A 67 6.84 6.10 -0.80
CA PRO A 67 6.42 7.17 -1.70
C PRO A 67 5.06 7.76 -1.31
N VAL A 68 4.14 6.96 -0.75
CA VAL A 68 2.86 7.46 -0.21
C VAL A 68 3.09 8.49 0.91
N ASN A 69 3.98 8.19 1.86
CA ASN A 69 4.28 9.11 2.95
C ASN A 69 4.98 10.39 2.47
N ALA A 70 5.78 10.29 1.39
CA ALA A 70 6.39 11.46 0.76
C ALA A 70 5.35 12.43 0.18
N GLU A 71 4.15 11.94 -0.15
CA GLU A 71 3.01 12.77 -0.55
C GLU A 71 2.38 13.54 0.62
N ARG A 72 2.81 13.36 1.89
CA ARG A 72 2.26 14.12 3.04
C ARG A 72 0.72 14.24 3.01
N PRO A 73 -0.03 13.13 2.86
CA PRO A 73 -1.49 13.19 2.78
C PRO A 73 -2.12 13.56 4.12
N ASP A 74 -3.29 14.19 4.06
CA ASP A 74 -4.15 14.45 5.22
C ASP A 74 -4.99 13.22 5.59
N LEU A 75 -5.28 12.38 4.59
CA LEU A 75 -6.02 11.12 4.74
C LEU A 75 -5.44 10.03 3.86
N ALA A 76 -5.14 8.87 4.44
CA ALA A 76 -4.81 7.65 3.71
C ALA A 76 -5.99 6.67 3.80
N VAL A 77 -6.47 6.19 2.66
CA VAL A 77 -7.55 5.21 2.57
C VAL A 77 -7.10 3.95 1.87
N PHE A 78 -7.58 2.80 2.37
CA PHE A 78 -7.38 1.51 1.74
C PHE A 78 -8.74 0.99 1.23
N THR A 79 -8.86 0.75 -0.08
CA THR A 79 -10.18 0.58 -0.72
C THR A 79 -10.42 -0.77 -1.40
N GLY A 80 -9.43 -1.67 -1.45
CA GLY A 80 -9.57 -2.99 -2.08
C GLY A 80 -8.61 -4.02 -1.50
N ASP A 81 -9.02 -5.29 -1.50
CA ASP A 81 -8.27 -6.52 -1.23
C ASP A 81 -7.04 -6.38 -0.33
N LEU A 82 -7.26 -5.80 0.85
CA LEU A 82 -6.23 -5.68 1.86
C LEU A 82 -5.76 -7.05 2.36
N VAL A 83 -6.68 -8.01 2.45
CA VAL A 83 -6.44 -9.34 3.01
C VAL A 83 -6.93 -10.38 2.01
N THR A 84 -6.08 -11.35 1.69
CA THR A 84 -6.43 -12.52 0.88
C THR A 84 -6.36 -13.79 1.74
N SER A 85 -7.33 -14.69 1.57
CA SER A 85 -7.65 -15.75 2.53
C SER A 85 -6.86 -17.04 2.30
N ASP A 86 -5.72 -17.13 2.99
CA ASP A 86 -4.92 -18.35 3.23
C ASP A 86 -3.59 -18.05 3.97
N GLY A 87 -3.03 -16.83 3.85
CA GLY A 87 -1.75 -16.44 4.46
C GLY A 87 -1.78 -15.48 5.66
N PHE A 88 -2.87 -14.72 5.87
CA PHE A 88 -2.91 -13.62 6.85
C PHE A 88 -2.74 -14.06 8.32
N SER A 89 -3.03 -15.33 8.64
CA SER A 89 -3.02 -15.85 10.02
C SER A 89 -1.63 -15.90 10.68
N ARG A 90 -0.53 -15.67 9.96
CA ARG A 90 0.84 -15.77 10.52
C ARG A 90 1.66 -14.47 10.50
N THR A 91 1.36 -13.51 9.63
CA THR A 91 2.32 -12.41 9.33
C THR A 91 2.02 -11.11 10.08
N PHE A 92 0.75 -10.84 10.45
CA PHE A 92 0.39 -9.62 11.17
C PHE A 92 -0.06 -9.91 12.61
N ARG A 93 0.88 -10.28 13.49
CA ARG A 93 0.65 -10.25 14.94
C ARG A 93 0.88 -8.82 15.44
N TRP A 94 -0.18 -8.03 15.55
CA TRP A 94 -0.13 -6.77 16.28
C TRP A 94 0.26 -7.04 17.74
N ARG A 95 1.53 -6.76 18.09
CA ARG A 95 2.05 -6.90 19.45
C ARG A 95 1.81 -5.59 20.20
N GLY A 96 0.54 -5.26 20.44
CA GLY A 96 0.21 -4.23 21.40
C GLY A 96 0.78 -4.59 22.77
N SER A 97 1.53 -3.67 23.38
CA SER A 97 2.05 -3.84 24.73
C SER A 97 0.89 -3.89 25.73
N ARG A 98 0.36 -5.08 26.00
CA ARG A 98 -0.44 -5.31 27.20
C ARG A 98 0.49 -5.25 28.41
N ARG A 99 0.72 -4.05 28.95
CA ARG A 99 0.97 -3.92 30.39
C ARG A 99 -0.39 -4.08 31.08
N GLY A 100 -0.80 -5.34 31.24
CA GLY A 100 -1.95 -5.70 32.06
C GLY A 100 -1.44 -6.07 33.45
N SER A 101 -1.63 -5.18 34.42
CA SER A 101 -1.50 -5.49 35.83
C SER A 101 -2.52 -6.56 36.20
N SER A 102 -2.06 -7.57 36.94
CA SER A 102 -2.87 -8.65 37.48
C SER A 102 -3.86 -8.12 38.53
N GLY A 103 -5.08 -7.81 38.11
CA GLY A 103 -6.23 -7.62 38.99
C GLY A 103 -6.98 -8.93 39.16
N ARG A 104 -6.72 -9.65 40.26
CA ARG A 104 -7.55 -10.77 40.74
C ARG A 104 -8.92 -10.21 41.13
N CYS A 105 -9.98 -10.64 40.45
CA CYS A 105 -11.35 -10.47 40.93
C CYS A 105 -11.81 -11.83 41.46
N GLY A 106 -11.99 -11.94 42.77
CA GLY A 106 -12.57 -13.11 43.40
C GLY A 106 -14.09 -13.04 43.40
N ARG A 107 -14.72 -14.21 43.29
CA ARG A 107 -15.78 -14.71 44.17
C ARG A 107 -15.85 -16.23 43.99
#